data_AF-A0A1M4EDT7-F1
#
_entry.id   AF-A0A1M4EDT7-F1
#
_cell.length_a   1.000
_cell.length_b   1.000
_cell.length_c   1.000
_cell.angle_alpha   90.00
_cell.angle_beta   90.00
_cell.angle_gamma   90.00
#
_symmetry.space_group_name_H-M   'P 1'
#
loop_
_entity.id
_entity.type
_entity.pdbx_description
1 polymer ?
#
loop_
_entity_poly.entity_id
_entity_poly.type
_entity_poly.pdbx_seq_one_letter_code
_entity_poly.pdbx_strand_id
1 'polypeptide(L)' 'MRMATLMDRVRAYLRSPKGKQQIEQAKRMARDPRNQHKARQLLARLRGRRH' A
#
# COMPACT_ATOMS: atom_id res chain seq x y z
N MET A 1 24.92 -1.78 22.02
CA MET A 1 23.55 -1.43 21.56
C MET A 1 23.58 -1.23 20.05
N ARG A 2 23.01 -2.17 19.26
CA ARG A 2 22.93 -1.99 17.81
C ARG A 2 21.73 -1.09 17.50
N MET A 3 21.99 0.07 16.91
CA MET A 3 20.98 0.93 16.30
C MET A 3 20.24 0.08 15.27
N ALA A 4 19.03 -0.38 15.58
CA ALA A 4 18.15 -0.90 14.56
C ALA A 4 17.88 0.28 13.61
N THR A 5 18.50 0.25 12.44
CA THR A 5 18.22 1.23 11.39
C THR A 5 16.72 1.17 11.11
N LEU A 6 16.11 2.33 10.82
CA LEU A 6 14.66 2.43 10.60
C LEU A 6 14.15 1.36 9.60
N MET A 7 15.00 1.03 8.62
CA MET A 7 14.78 0.00 7.62
C MET A 7 14.66 -1.42 8.19
N ASP A 8 15.43 -1.78 9.22
CA ASP A 8 15.31 -3.09 9.86
C ASP A 8 14.00 -3.24 10.63
N ARG A 9 13.53 -2.18 11.28
CA ARG A 9 12.19 -2.17 11.91
C ARG A 9 11.07 -2.27 10.88
N VAL A 10 11.18 -1.56 9.76
CA VAL A 10 10.22 -1.67 8.67
C VAL A 10 10.23 -3.10 8.11
N ARG A 11 11.41 -3.69 7.88
CA ARG A 11 11.54 -5.06 7.38
C ARG A 11 10.99 -6.10 8.38
N ALA A 12 11.25 -5.93 9.67
CA ALA A 12 10.67 -6.75 10.73
C ALA A 12 9.15 -6.60 10.82
N TYR A 13 8.64 -5.36 10.69
CA TYR A 13 7.21 -5.07 10.66
C TYR A 13 6.52 -5.72 9.44
N LEU A 14 7.09 -5.58 8.25
CA LEU A 14 6.57 -6.21 7.03
C LEU A 14 6.59 -7.75 7.11
N ARG A 15 7.52 -8.33 7.87
CA ARG A 15 7.59 -9.77 8.13
C ARG A 15 6.63 -10.24 9.24
N SER A 16 6.11 -9.34 10.06
CA SER A 16 5.16 -9.65 11.13
C SER A 16 3.79 -10.07 10.58
N PRO A 17 2.96 -10.79 11.36
CA PRO A 17 1.60 -11.17 10.95
C PRO A 17 0.73 -9.95 10.55
N LYS A 18 0.86 -8.84 11.29
CA LYS A 18 0.16 -7.58 10.98
C LYS A 18 0.62 -6.99 9.65
N GLY A 19 1.93 -6.97 9.39
CA GLY A 19 2.48 -6.48 8.12
C GLY A 19 2.06 -7.34 6.93
N LYS A 20 2.10 -8.67 7.09
CA LYS A 20 1.62 -9.62 6.08
C LYS A 20 0.14 -9.40 5.76
N GLN A 21 -0.72 -9.24 6.77
CA GLN A 21 -2.13 -8.96 6.58
C GLN A 21 -2.35 -7.67 5.78
N GLN A 22 -1.63 -6.59 6.10
CA GLN A 22 -1.76 -5.33 5.35
C GLN A 22 -1.28 -5.46 3.90
N ILE A 23 -0.17 -6.15 3.66
CA ILE A 23 0.32 -6.44 2.30
C ILE A 23 -0.70 -7.28 1.53
N GLU A 24 -1.31 -8.27 2.18
CA GLU A 24 -2.27 -9.17 1.55
C GLU A 24 -3.58 -8.45 1.23
N GLN A 25 -4.03 -7.58 2.13
CA GLN A 25 -5.20 -6.74 1.92
C GLN A 25 -4.95 -5.73 0.79
N ALA A 26 -3.76 -5.12 0.75
CA ALA A 26 -3.33 -4.28 -0.36
C ALA A 26 -3.26 -5.05 -1.68
N LYS A 27 -2.71 -6.28 -1.68
CA LYS A 27 -2.69 -7.17 -2.86
C LYS A 27 -4.08 -7.55 -3.32
N ARG A 28 -5.02 -7.85 -2.41
CA ARG A 28 -6.42 -8.13 -2.75
C ARG A 28 -7.09 -6.90 -3.36
N MET A 29 -6.90 -5.72 -2.75
CA MET A 29 -7.42 -4.46 -3.29
C MET A 29 -6.85 -4.14 -4.67
N ALA A 30 -5.57 -4.44 -4.91
CA ALA A 30 -4.92 -4.24 -6.21
C ALA A 30 -5.34 -5.27 -7.26
N ARG A 31 -5.62 -6.51 -6.84
CA ARG A 31 -6.13 -7.60 -7.70
C ARG A 31 -7.59 -7.42 -8.07
N ASP A 32 -8.36 -6.66 -7.30
CA ASP A 32 -9.76 -6.43 -7.61
C ASP A 32 -9.92 -5.40 -8.76
N PRO A 33 -10.42 -5.82 -9.93
CA PRO A 33 -10.61 -4.91 -11.07
C PRO A 33 -11.65 -3.82 -10.80
N ARG A 34 -12.64 -4.03 -9.90
CA ARG A 34 -13.59 -2.99 -9.50
C ARG A 34 -12.90 -1.85 -8.75
N ASN A 35 -11.95 -2.18 -7.87
CA ASN A 35 -11.16 -1.17 -7.17
C ASN A 35 -10.23 -0.43 -8.12
N GLN A 36 -9.69 -1.09 -9.15
CA GLN A 36 -8.90 -0.40 -10.16
C GLN A 36 -9.71 0.64 -10.94
N HIS A 37 -10.95 0.35 -11.33
CA HIS A 37 -11.81 1.35 -11.98
C HIS A 37 -12.09 2.54 -11.07
N LYS A 38 -12.41 2.28 -9.80
CA LYS A 38 -12.65 3.35 -8.82
C LYS A 38 -11.40 4.19 -8.58
N ALA A 39 -10.23 3.56 -8.47
CA ALA A 39 -8.94 4.23 -8.33
C ALA A 39 -8.58 5.05 -9.57
N ARG A 40 -8.77 4.50 -10.78
CA ARG A 40 -8.56 5.24 -12.04
C ARG A 40 -9.48 6.44 -12.14
N GLN A 41 -10.76 6.31 -11.75
CA GLN A 41 -11.71 7.41 -11.78
C GLN A 41 -11.36 8.51 -10.78
N LEU A 42 -10.93 8.15 -9.57
CA LEU A 42 -10.44 9.10 -8.57
C LEU A 42 -9.16 9.81 -9.04
N LEU A 43 -8.22 9.06 -9.61
CA LEU A 43 -6.99 9.61 -10.19
C LEU A 43 -7.27 10.54 -11.37
N ALA A 44 -8.21 10.17 -12.25
CA ALA A 44 -8.63 11.00 -13.37
C ALA A 44 -9.24 12.33 -12.89
N ARG A 45 -10.09 12.30 -11.84
CA ARG A 45 -10.63 13.51 -11.20
C ARG A 45 -9.54 14.38 -10.58
N LEU A 46 -8.57 13.77 -9.90
CA LEU A 46 -7.43 14.49 -9.31
C LEU A 46 -6.54 15.13 -10.38
N ARG A 47 -6.30 14.43 -11.49
CA ARG A 47 -5.48 14.91 -12.61
C ARG A 47 -6.18 16.04 -13.38
N GLY A 48 -7.49 15.93 -13.58
CA GLY A 48 -8.30 16.96 -14.25
C GLY A 48 -8.52 18.23 -13.41
N ARG A 49 -8.24 18.20 -12.10
CA ARG A 49 -8.33 19.36 -11.20
C ARG A 49 -7.02 20.15 -11.08
N ARG A 50 -5.95 19.64 -11.70
CA ARG A 50 -4.59 20.21 -11.66
C ARG A 50 -4.22 20.90 -13.00
N HIS A 51 -5.18 21.00 -13.90
CA HIS A 51 -5.12 21.69 -15.19
C HIS A 51 -6.31 22.64 -15.28
#